data_AF-A0A840B3I3-F1
#
_entry.id   AF-A0A840B3I3-F1
#
_cell.length_a   1.000
_cell.length_b   1.000
_cell.length_c   1.000
_cell.angle_alpha   90.00
_cell.angle_beta   90.00
_cell.angle_gamma   90.00
#
_symmetry.space_group_name_H-M   'P 1'
#
loop_
_entity.id
_entity.type
_entity.pdbx_description
1 polymer ?
#
loop_
_entity_poly.entity_id
_entity_poly.type
_entity_poly.pdbx_seq_one_letter_code
_entity_poly.pdbx_strand_id
1 'polypeptide(L)'
;MKLLFVGALVTGLMGGAAHAQPTMNIETAYPKGSIGYEALVKGDNERAVSQILTSAQVSRHDPAKLLNLGRAYARMGRMEEASNMFAAAMQSRDTVDLVLADGRVMNSKDAARKAYAGLQMRIATR
;
A
#
# COMPACT_ATOMS: atom_id res chain seq x y z
N MET A 1 16.18 -10.84 59.24
CA MET A 1 16.72 -9.46 59.18
C MET A 1 15.67 -8.60 58.50
N LYS A 2 15.19 -7.55 59.18
CA LYS A 2 14.26 -6.52 58.67
C LYS A 2 14.97 -5.68 57.61
N LEU A 3 14.25 -5.27 56.57
CA LEU A 3 14.27 -3.88 56.08
C LEU A 3 13.05 -3.65 55.18
N LEU A 4 12.09 -2.92 55.75
CA LEU A 4 11.04 -2.19 55.06
C LEU A 4 11.63 -0.87 54.55
N PHE A 5 11.26 -0.45 53.34
CA PHE A 5 11.11 0.96 53.01
C PHE A 5 9.83 1.17 52.19
N VAL A 6 9.09 2.17 52.63
CA VAL A 6 7.79 2.66 52.16
C VAL A 6 8.01 3.83 51.20
N GLY A 7 7.10 4.00 50.23
CA GLY A 7 6.85 5.26 49.51
C GLY A 7 7.07 5.12 48.00
N ALA A 8 6.22 5.60 47.09
CA ALA A 8 5.08 6.49 47.22
C ALA A 8 4.05 6.21 46.13
N LEU A 9 2.78 6.37 46.49
CA LEU A 9 1.64 6.42 45.59
C LEU A 9 1.73 7.74 44.80
N VAL A 10 1.99 7.66 43.49
CA VAL A 10 1.75 8.79 42.59
C VAL A 10 0.50 8.45 41.79
N THR A 11 -0.60 9.06 42.20
CA THR A 11 -1.84 9.16 41.44
C THR A 11 -1.58 10.08 40.25
N GLY A 12 -1.07 9.50 39.16
CA GLY A 12 -0.92 10.17 37.87
C GLY A 12 -2.12 9.86 36.99
N LEU A 13 -3.06 10.79 36.91
CA LEU A 13 -3.99 10.88 35.77
C LEU A 13 -3.14 11.05 34.49
N MET A 14 -2.96 9.98 33.74
CA MET A 14 -2.51 10.06 32.35
C MET A 14 -3.48 9.29 31.48
N GLY A 15 -4.00 10.01 30.48
CA GLY A 15 -5.03 9.57 29.56
C GLY A 15 -4.72 8.20 28.98
N GLY A 16 -5.77 7.38 28.89
CA GLY A 16 -5.72 6.11 28.19
C GLY A 16 -5.06 6.29 26.85
N ALA A 17 -3.94 5.60 26.68
CA ALA A 17 -3.12 5.62 25.49
C ALA A 17 -4.02 5.49 24.27
N ALA A 18 -4.02 6.51 23.41
CA ALA A 18 -4.33 6.29 22.01
C ALA A 18 -3.31 5.26 21.54
N HIS A 19 -3.73 3.99 21.46
CA HIS A 19 -2.99 2.97 20.74
C HIS A 19 -2.88 3.52 19.32
N ALA A 20 -1.74 4.15 19.01
CA ALA A 20 -1.36 4.43 17.65
C ALA A 20 -1.28 3.05 17.00
N GLN A 21 -2.35 2.65 16.31
CA GLN A 21 -2.32 1.50 15.44
C GLN A 21 -1.11 1.75 14.54
N PRO A 22 -0.16 0.81 14.43
CA PRO A 22 0.94 0.99 13.49
C PRO A 22 0.30 1.23 12.14
N THR A 23 0.37 2.47 11.66
CA THR A 23 -0.02 2.80 10.30
C THR A 23 0.99 2.07 9.45
N MET A 24 0.65 0.85 9.06
CA MET A 24 1.46 0.03 8.18
C MET A 24 1.48 0.77 6.84
N ASN A 25 2.44 1.66 6.66
CA ASN A 25 2.70 2.21 5.35
C ASN A 25 3.01 1.02 4.43
N ILE A 26 2.41 1.01 3.24
CA ILE A 26 2.64 -0.07 2.28
C ILE A 26 4.17 -0.24 2.05
N GLU A 27 4.97 0.82 2.17
CA GLU A 27 6.42 0.74 2.07
C GLU A 27 7.16 0.10 3.28
N THR A 28 6.60 -0.03 4.50
CA THR A 28 7.27 -0.88 5.53
C THR A 28 7.09 -2.37 5.26
N ALA A 29 6.04 -2.75 4.52
CA ALA A 29 5.80 -4.14 4.15
C ALA A 29 6.66 -4.60 2.97
N TYR A 30 7.31 -3.69 2.24
CA TYR A 30 8.09 -4.00 1.04
C TYR A 30 9.47 -3.35 1.08
N PRO A 31 10.51 -3.96 0.50
CA PRO A 31 11.81 -3.30 0.37
C PRO A 31 11.68 -1.95 -0.36
N LYS A 32 12.42 -0.94 0.09
CA LYS A 32 12.33 0.42 -0.46
C LYS A 32 12.44 0.43 -1.98
N GLY A 33 11.50 1.11 -2.64
CA GLY A 33 11.44 1.22 -4.10
C GLY A 33 11.04 -0.06 -4.86
N SER A 34 10.98 -1.23 -4.22
CA SER A 34 10.74 -2.50 -4.92
C SER A 34 9.37 -2.63 -5.60
N ILE A 35 8.42 -1.80 -5.16
CA ILE A 35 7.05 -1.70 -5.69
C ILE A 35 6.69 -0.29 -6.19
N GLY A 36 7.68 0.60 -6.37
CA GLY A 36 7.49 1.92 -6.97
C GLY A 36 6.61 2.92 -6.18
N TYR A 37 6.31 2.65 -4.90
CA TYR A 37 5.38 3.45 -4.10
C TYR A 37 5.82 4.90 -3.94
N GLU A 38 7.06 5.14 -3.51
CA GLU A 38 7.58 6.50 -3.29
C GLU A 38 7.52 7.35 -4.57
N ALA A 39 7.89 6.77 -5.72
CA ALA A 39 7.84 7.44 -7.01
C ALA A 39 6.39 7.78 -7.43
N LEU A 40 5.45 6.85 -7.21
CA LEU A 40 4.01 7.12 -7.43
C LEU A 40 3.47 8.23 -6.53
N VAL A 41 3.87 8.29 -5.26
CA VAL A 41 3.46 9.38 -4.35
C VAL A 41 3.96 10.73 -4.87
N LYS A 42 5.17 10.76 -5.43
CA LYS A 42 5.78 11.96 -6.06
C LYS A 42 5.23 12.28 -7.46
N GLY A 43 4.41 11.41 -8.04
CA GLY A 43 3.89 11.58 -9.40
C GLY A 43 4.88 11.20 -10.52
N ASP A 44 6.05 10.67 -10.17
CA ASP A 44 7.09 10.22 -11.09
C ASP A 44 6.77 8.79 -11.57
N ASN A 45 5.88 8.70 -12.56
CA ASN A 45 5.30 7.42 -12.99
C ASN A 45 6.33 6.58 -13.77
N GLU A 46 7.18 7.23 -14.56
CA GLU A 46 8.25 6.60 -15.33
C GLU A 46 9.26 5.92 -14.40
N ARG A 47 9.68 6.62 -13.34
CA ARG A 47 10.55 6.02 -12.33
C ARG A 47 9.85 4.89 -11.59
N ALA A 48 8.57 5.03 -11.26
CA ALA A 48 7.82 3.96 -10.62
C ALA A 48 7.81 2.68 -11.47
N VAL A 49 7.52 2.80 -12.77
CA VAL A 49 7.57 1.67 -13.71
C VAL A 49 8.97 1.05 -13.74
N SER A 50 10.03 1.86 -13.88
CA SER A 50 11.42 1.39 -13.91
C SER A 50 11.80 0.62 -12.64
N GLN A 51 11.52 1.20 -11.47
CA GLN A 51 11.78 0.57 -10.17
C GLN A 51 11.04 -0.76 -10.00
N ILE A 52 9.76 -0.80 -10.39
CA ILE A 52 8.93 -2.00 -10.33
C ILE A 52 9.50 -3.11 -11.23
N LEU A 53 9.80 -2.81 -12.49
CA LEU A 53 10.20 -3.81 -13.48
C LEU A 53 11.61 -4.36 -13.25
N THR A 54 12.51 -3.54 -12.69
CA THR A 54 13.91 -3.93 -12.43
C THR A 54 14.09 -4.60 -11.07
N SER A 55 13.16 -4.42 -10.13
CA SER A 55 13.23 -5.05 -8.82
C SER A 55 12.91 -6.55 -8.87
N ALA A 56 13.89 -7.37 -8.51
CA ALA A 56 13.73 -8.81 -8.28
C ALA A 56 13.41 -9.17 -6.81
N GLN A 57 13.39 -8.19 -5.90
CA GLN A 57 13.18 -8.40 -4.46
C GLN A 57 11.73 -8.79 -4.12
N VAL A 58 10.79 -8.52 -5.02
CA VAL A 58 9.36 -8.79 -4.87
C VAL A 58 8.89 -9.54 -6.10
N SER A 59 8.11 -10.60 -5.88
CA SER A 59 7.53 -11.42 -6.94
C SER A 59 6.90 -10.56 -8.03
N ARG A 60 7.13 -10.92 -9.29
CA ARG A 60 6.48 -10.24 -10.43
C ARG A 60 4.94 -10.35 -10.40
N HIS A 61 4.40 -11.32 -9.66
CA HIS A 61 2.96 -11.56 -9.51
C HIS A 61 2.41 -11.03 -8.17
N ASP A 62 3.23 -10.34 -7.38
CA ASP A 62 2.77 -9.70 -6.15
C ASP A 62 1.65 -8.70 -6.48
N PRO A 63 0.50 -8.78 -5.80
CA PRO A 63 -0.66 -7.97 -6.16
C PRO A 63 -0.46 -6.47 -5.88
N ALA A 64 0.36 -6.06 -4.89
CA ALA A 64 0.66 -4.65 -4.68
C ALA A 64 1.57 -4.09 -5.78
N LYS A 65 2.56 -4.88 -6.23
CA LYS A 65 3.42 -4.55 -7.38
C LYS A 65 2.60 -4.35 -8.65
N LEU A 66 1.70 -5.28 -8.95
CA LEU A 66 0.79 -5.19 -10.11
C LEU A 66 -0.15 -3.97 -10.01
N LEU A 67 -0.73 -3.72 -8.84
CA LEU A 67 -1.56 -2.53 -8.61
C LEU A 67 -0.81 -1.23 -8.87
N ASN A 68 0.40 -1.10 -8.34
CA ASN A 68 1.20 0.11 -8.52
C ASN A 68 1.64 0.28 -9.98
N LEU A 69 1.97 -0.81 -10.68
CA LEU A 69 2.28 -0.77 -12.11
C LEU A 69 1.07 -0.31 -12.93
N GLY A 70 -0.12 -0.84 -12.63
CA GLY A 70 -1.36 -0.41 -13.28
C GLY A 70 -1.68 1.07 -13.02
N ARG A 71 -1.45 1.57 -11.79
CA ARG A 71 -1.62 3.00 -11.45
C ARG A 71 -0.65 3.88 -12.22
N ALA A 72 0.62 3.48 -12.35
CA ALA A 72 1.61 4.21 -13.12
C ALA A 72 1.21 4.29 -14.59
N TYR A 73 0.87 3.16 -15.21
CA TYR A 73 0.41 3.11 -16.61
C TYR A 73 -0.85 3.95 -16.83
N ALA A 74 -1.84 3.88 -15.92
CA ALA A 74 -3.05 4.69 -16.02
C ALA A 74 -2.76 6.19 -15.98
N ARG A 75 -1.79 6.64 -15.17
CA ARG A 75 -1.39 8.06 -15.11
C ARG A 75 -0.63 8.52 -16.35
N MET A 76 0.10 7.60 -17.01
CA MET A 76 0.80 7.84 -18.28
C MET A 76 -0.13 7.76 -19.51
N GLY A 77 -1.42 7.50 -19.34
CA GLY A 77 -2.37 7.34 -20.46
C GLY A 77 -2.37 5.95 -21.11
N ARG A 78 -1.58 5.00 -20.59
CA ARG A 78 -1.42 3.64 -21.10
C ARG A 78 -2.54 2.74 -20.56
N MET A 79 -3.75 2.97 -21.06
CA MET A 79 -4.98 2.40 -20.48
C MET A 79 -5.07 0.87 -20.59
N GLU A 80 -4.67 0.30 -21.72
CA GLU A 80 -4.69 -1.16 -21.92
C GLU A 80 -3.75 -1.88 -20.94
N GLU A 81 -2.52 -1.39 -20.80
CA GLU A 81 -1.54 -1.96 -19.89
C GLU A 81 -1.96 -1.82 -18.44
N ALA A 82 -2.58 -0.68 -18.08
CA ALA A 82 -3.18 -0.51 -16.76
C ALA A 82 -4.29 -1.53 -16.50
N SER A 83 -5.18 -1.75 -17.47
CA SER A 83 -6.26 -2.72 -17.42
C SER A 83 -5.72 -4.13 -17.17
N ASN A 84 -4.68 -4.53 -17.91
CA ASN A 84 -4.02 -5.82 -17.76
C ASN A 84 -3.40 -6.02 -16.38
N MET A 85 -2.74 -5.00 -15.83
CA MET A 85 -2.14 -5.09 -14.50
C MET A 85 -3.19 -5.18 -13.38
N PHE A 86 -4.28 -4.41 -13.47
CA PHE A 86 -5.38 -4.52 -12.51
C PHE A 86 -6.09 -5.88 -12.62
N ALA A 87 -6.30 -6.41 -13.83
CA ALA A 87 -6.84 -7.75 -14.04
C ALA A 87 -5.95 -8.83 -13.41
N ALA A 88 -4.64 -8.75 -13.62
CA ALA A 88 -3.68 -9.67 -13.02
C ALA A 88 -3.70 -9.60 -11.48
N ALA A 89 -3.79 -8.40 -10.89
CA ALA A 89 -3.88 -8.24 -9.44
C ALA A 89 -5.17 -8.84 -8.87
N MET A 90 -6.31 -8.70 -9.57
CA MET A 90 -7.58 -9.33 -9.16
C MET A 90 -7.51 -10.86 -9.19
N GLN A 91 -6.78 -11.41 -10.17
CA GLN A 91 -6.61 -12.85 -10.37
C GLN A 91 -5.44 -13.44 -9.56
N SER A 92 -4.70 -12.62 -8.80
CA SER A 92 -3.56 -13.11 -8.03
C SER A 92 -4.01 -14.19 -7.05
N ARG A 93 -3.16 -15.20 -6.88
CA ARG A 93 -3.38 -16.27 -5.89
C ARG A 93 -3.28 -15.71 -4.48
N ASP A 94 -2.34 -14.79 -4.29
CA ASP A 94 -2.06 -14.14 -3.03
C ASP A 94 -2.94 -12.90 -2.85
N THR A 95 -3.15 -12.51 -1.59
CA THR A 95 -3.78 -11.26 -1.23
C THR A 95 -2.95 -10.55 -0.19
N VAL A 96 -2.84 -9.24 -0.31
CA VAL A 96 -2.15 -8.41 0.69
C VAL A 96 -3.07 -7.31 1.17
N ASP A 97 -2.88 -6.93 2.42
CA ASP A 97 -3.59 -5.82 3.04
C ASP A 97 -2.90 -4.50 2.67
N LEU A 98 -3.69 -3.57 2.16
CA LEU A 98 -3.22 -2.24 1.74
C LEU A 98 -3.81 -1.20 2.67
N VAL A 99 -2.95 -0.37 3.26
CA VAL A 99 -3.41 0.81 4.00
C VAL A 99 -3.67 1.95 3.02
N LEU A 100 -4.91 2.44 3.04
CA LEU A 100 -5.37 3.56 2.23
C LEU A 100 -4.98 4.89 2.88
N ALA A 101 -5.11 5.97 2.11
CA ALA A 101 -4.80 7.32 2.59
C ALA A 101 -5.62 7.76 3.81
N ASP A 102 -6.82 7.19 4.00
CA ASP A 102 -7.70 7.44 5.15
C ASP A 102 -7.43 6.50 6.33
N GLY A 103 -6.35 5.72 6.27
CA GLY A 103 -5.96 4.76 7.31
C GLY A 103 -6.72 3.45 7.29
N ARG A 104 -7.77 3.30 6.45
CA ARG A 104 -8.48 2.02 6.34
C ARG A 104 -7.61 0.98 5.63
N VAL A 105 -7.79 -0.27 6.03
CA VAL A 105 -7.18 -1.42 5.35
C VAL A 105 -8.13 -1.93 4.27
N MET A 106 -7.60 -2.23 3.09
CA MET A 106 -8.33 -2.85 1.99
C MET A 106 -7.51 -3.98 1.39
N ASN A 107 -8.15 -5.12 1.13
CA ASN A 107 -7.51 -6.23 0.45
C ASN A 107 -7.14 -5.84 -1.00
N SER A 108 -5.98 -6.29 -1.46
CA SER A 108 -5.46 -6.01 -2.80
C SER A 108 -6.41 -6.38 -3.94
N LYS A 109 -7.22 -7.42 -3.81
CA LYS A 109 -8.22 -7.80 -4.84
C LYS A 109 -9.34 -6.77 -4.96
N ASP A 110 -9.83 -6.27 -3.83
CA ASP A 110 -10.86 -5.23 -3.81
C ASP A 110 -10.30 -3.89 -4.31
N ALA A 111 -9.06 -3.59 -3.94
CA ALA A 111 -8.32 -2.45 -4.48
C ALA A 111 -8.20 -2.53 -6.02
N ALA A 112 -7.87 -3.71 -6.54
CA ALA A 112 -7.72 -3.94 -7.97
C ALA A 112 -9.07 -3.83 -8.70
N ARG A 113 -10.15 -4.38 -8.13
CA ARG A 113 -11.50 -4.23 -8.70
C ARG A 113 -11.92 -2.78 -8.76
N LYS A 114 -11.68 -2.01 -7.70
CA LYS A 114 -11.99 -0.58 -7.68
C LYS A 114 -11.16 0.21 -8.70
N ALA A 115 -9.86 -0.07 -8.80
CA ALA A 115 -8.98 0.57 -9.77
C ALA A 115 -9.38 0.24 -11.21
N TYR A 116 -9.70 -1.03 -11.48
CA TYR A 116 -10.18 -1.48 -12.78
C TYR A 116 -11.49 -0.79 -13.17
N ALA A 117 -12.49 -0.79 -12.29
CA ALA A 117 -13.77 -0.13 -12.54
C ALA A 117 -13.61 1.38 -12.82
N GLY A 118 -12.78 2.07 -12.03
CA GLY A 118 -12.48 3.49 -12.26
C GLY A 118 -11.78 3.75 -13.60
N LEU A 119 -10.89 2.85 -14.01
CA LEU A 119 -10.24 2.92 -15.32
C LEU A 119 -11.25 2.74 -16.45
N GLN A 120 -12.14 1.73 -16.37
CA GLN A 120 -13.15 1.46 -17.39
C GLN A 120 -14.12 2.64 -17.55
N MET A 121 -14.57 3.24 -16.45
CA MET A 121 -15.40 4.44 -16.51
C MET A 121 -14.68 5.57 -17.25
N ARG A 122 -13.41 5.81 -16.94
CA ARG A 122 -12.62 6.86 -17.60
C ARG A 122 -12.40 6.61 -19.09
N ILE A 123 -12.31 5.34 -19.49
CA ILE A 123 -12.24 4.94 -20.92
C ILE A 123 -13.59 5.23 -21.59
N ALA A 124 -14.70 4.86 -20.96
CA ALA A 124 -16.04 5.03 -21.52
C ALA A 124 -16.49 6.50 -21.65
N THR A 125 -15.95 7.41 -20.83
CA THR A 125 -16.29 8.84 -20.84
C THR A 125 -15.40 9.71 -21.74
N ARG A 126 -14.45 9.11 -22.47
CA ARG A 126 -13.58 9.81 -23.42
C ARG A 126 -14.12 9.66 -24.84
#